data_AF-A0A8X7P5K1-F1
#
_entry.id   AF-A0A8X7P5K1-F1
#
_cell.length_a   1.000
_cell.length_b   1.000
_cell.length_c   1.000
_cell.angle_alpha   90.00
_cell.angle_beta   90.00
_cell.angle_gamma   90.00
#
_symmetry.space_group_name_H-M   'P 1'
#
loop_
_entity.id
_entity.type
_entity.pdbx_description
1 polymer ?
#
loop_
_entity_poly.entity_id
_entity_poly.type
_entity_poly.pdbx_seq_one_letter_code
_entity_poly.pdbx_strand_id
1 'polypeptide(L)'
;MMISDLPRDMVEEVLCKLPMTSLRRARFTCKRWNNTLSKDWRFTRKYNGEAAKRKEFQVVMILEYKVYLMSVNLHNPSPSIEPIGKLHDAGVDIINVFHCQGLLLCVTKDGTRLVVWNPFTGQTRWIKPRDSYHRCDRYALGYENRNNYPLKVLRFVDDYDRNLKRQYFYRGLSLKGNTYWFAENKVAPGKIGRVFLLCFNFTTESFGPRLLLPFHGRYGDTLTLSSVRKEQLAVLFQECAPAYTLKVWISSKVGPNAVSWNNVFLSVDMKPLIGFQFHCFAGSFFVDEKNKAVVVIDTTRGHPFTIRNMAYVLGENGYFKSVDLGDFAPMKCWPLVCSYLPSLVKF
;
A
#
# COMPACT_ATOMS: atom_id res chain seq x y z
N MET A 1 9.59 -10.45 40.75
CA MET A 1 8.29 -10.61 40.06
C MET A 1 8.57 -10.68 38.57
N MET A 2 8.34 -11.85 37.94
CA MET A 2 8.52 -11.97 36.50
C MET A 2 7.24 -11.51 35.79
N ILE A 3 7.39 -10.98 34.57
CA ILE A 3 6.28 -10.57 33.72
C ILE A 3 5.31 -11.73 33.41
N SER A 4 5.77 -12.98 33.57
CA SER A 4 4.96 -14.21 33.50
C SER A 4 3.97 -14.35 34.65
N ASP A 5 4.23 -13.69 35.77
CA ASP A 5 3.46 -13.82 37.02
C ASP A 5 2.33 -12.77 37.07
N LEU A 6 2.32 -11.85 36.11
CA LEU A 6 1.29 -10.82 35.97
C LEU A 6 -0.04 -11.42 35.43
N PRO A 7 -1.17 -10.82 35.83
CA PRO A 7 -2.46 -11.01 35.19
C PRO A 7 -2.40 -10.79 33.68
N ARG A 8 -3.20 -11.57 32.94
CA ARG A 8 -3.17 -11.60 31.46
C ARG A 8 -3.43 -10.23 30.84
N ASP A 9 -4.39 -9.50 31.37
CA ASP A 9 -4.78 -8.15 30.98
C ASP A 9 -3.64 -7.13 31.14
N MET A 10 -2.87 -7.21 32.23
CA MET A 10 -1.69 -6.36 32.45
C MET A 10 -0.57 -6.69 31.47
N VAL A 11 -0.29 -7.98 31.24
CA VAL A 11 0.69 -8.42 30.23
C VAL A 11 0.30 -7.93 28.84
N GLU A 12 -0.98 -8.06 28.47
CA GLU A 12 -1.48 -7.56 27.19
C GLU A 12 -1.34 -6.03 27.08
N GLU A 13 -1.56 -5.28 28.15
CA GLU A 13 -1.36 -3.83 28.15
C GLU A 13 0.10 -3.44 27.93
N VAL A 14 1.04 -4.12 28.58
CA VAL A 14 2.48 -3.90 28.38
C VAL A 14 2.87 -4.25 26.94
N LEU A 15 2.47 -5.44 26.46
CA LEU A 15 2.76 -5.88 25.09
C LEU A 15 2.13 -4.93 24.04
N CYS A 16 0.94 -4.37 24.32
CA CYS A 16 0.30 -3.39 23.44
C CYS A 16 1.07 -2.06 23.31
N LYS A 17 2.00 -1.77 24.21
CA LYS A 17 2.84 -0.56 24.15
C LYS A 17 4.17 -0.80 23.40
N LEU A 18 4.55 -2.06 23.15
CA LEU A 18 5.83 -2.39 22.52
C LEU A 18 5.82 -2.22 20.99
N PRO A 19 6.94 -1.80 20.38
CA PRO A 19 7.12 -1.84 18.93
C PRO A 19 6.95 -3.26 18.37
N MET A 20 6.57 -3.36 17.09
CA MET A 20 6.30 -4.64 16.45
C MET A 20 7.54 -5.55 16.42
N THR A 21 8.74 -5.02 16.26
CA THR A 21 9.98 -5.81 16.36
C THR A 21 10.14 -6.51 17.70
N SER A 22 9.90 -5.78 18.79
CA SER A 22 9.94 -6.33 20.14
C SER A 22 8.88 -7.42 20.32
N LEU A 23 7.67 -7.23 19.77
CA LEU A 23 6.64 -8.27 19.77
C LEU A 23 7.02 -9.51 18.97
N ARG A 24 7.67 -9.36 17.80
CA ARG A 24 8.17 -10.51 17.03
C ARG A 24 9.18 -11.31 17.85
N ARG A 25 10.11 -10.65 18.56
CA ARG A 25 11.07 -11.32 19.44
C ARG A 25 10.39 -11.97 20.65
N ALA A 26 9.45 -11.26 21.29
CA ALA A 26 8.68 -11.75 22.43
C ALA A 26 7.90 -13.04 22.12
N ARG A 27 7.48 -13.25 20.87
CA ARG A 27 6.83 -14.52 20.47
C ARG A 27 7.71 -15.76 20.63
N PHE A 28 9.03 -15.59 20.59
CA PHE A 28 9.98 -16.68 20.71
C PHE A 28 10.42 -16.95 22.16
N THR A 29 9.96 -16.16 23.15
CA THR A 29 10.39 -16.35 24.55
C THR A 29 9.62 -17.46 25.26
N CYS A 30 8.30 -17.53 25.10
CA CYS A 30 7.50 -18.59 25.74
C CYS A 30 6.19 -18.90 24.99
N LYS A 31 5.63 -20.10 25.24
CA LYS A 31 4.37 -20.57 24.64
C LYS A 31 3.19 -19.66 24.97
N ARG A 32 3.13 -19.11 26.20
CA ARG A 32 2.05 -18.21 26.64
C ARG A 32 2.04 -16.94 25.80
N TRP A 33 3.19 -16.29 25.65
CA TRP A 33 3.34 -15.09 24.82
C TRP A 33 3.13 -15.40 23.34
N ASN A 34 3.66 -16.51 22.84
CA ASN A 34 3.37 -16.93 21.47
C ASN A 34 1.87 -17.12 21.23
N ASN A 35 1.13 -17.72 22.17
CA ASN A 35 -0.31 -17.89 22.03
C ASN A 35 -1.06 -16.54 22.08
N THR A 36 -0.76 -15.66 23.05
CA THR A 36 -1.37 -14.33 23.14
C THR A 36 -1.07 -13.50 21.89
N LEU A 37 0.19 -13.48 21.45
CA LEU A 37 0.64 -12.65 20.33
C LEU A 37 0.31 -13.24 18.96
N SER A 38 0.19 -14.56 18.80
CA SER A 38 -0.04 -15.21 17.50
C SER A 38 -1.45 -15.72 17.26
N LYS A 39 -2.27 -15.90 18.31
CA LYS A 39 -3.57 -16.57 18.19
C LYS A 39 -4.74 -15.78 18.79
N ASP A 40 -4.49 -14.77 19.63
CA ASP A 40 -5.58 -13.99 20.22
C ASP A 40 -5.95 -12.78 19.35
N TRP A 41 -7.09 -12.89 18.66
CA TRP A 41 -7.65 -11.79 17.87
C TRP A 41 -8.02 -10.57 18.72
N ARG A 42 -8.36 -10.74 20.01
CA ARG A 42 -8.67 -9.63 20.92
C ARG A 42 -7.42 -8.80 21.17
N PHE A 43 -6.29 -9.46 21.40
CA PHE A 43 -4.99 -8.79 21.50
C PHE A 43 -4.67 -8.04 20.21
N THR A 44 -4.82 -8.65 19.03
CA THR A 44 -4.57 -7.95 17.75
C THR A 44 -5.45 -6.73 17.56
N ARG A 45 -6.74 -6.83 17.92
CA ARG A 45 -7.65 -5.67 17.87
C ARG A 45 -7.20 -4.57 18.83
N LYS A 46 -6.84 -4.92 20.07
CA LYS A 46 -6.33 -3.97 21.08
C LYS A 46 -5.03 -3.32 20.63
N TYR A 47 -4.05 -4.12 20.17
CA TYR A 47 -2.77 -3.66 19.65
C TYR A 47 -2.96 -2.71 18.47
N ASN A 48 -3.83 -3.03 17.51
CA ASN A 48 -4.10 -2.16 16.37
C ASN A 48 -4.75 -0.83 16.79
N GLY A 49 -5.63 -0.85 17.80
CA GLY A 49 -6.20 0.36 18.38
C GLY A 49 -5.15 1.25 19.06
N GLU A 50 -4.22 0.65 19.82
CA GLU A 50 -3.11 1.37 20.44
C GLU A 50 -2.07 1.84 19.40
N ALA A 51 -1.80 1.04 18.37
CA ALA A 51 -0.91 1.40 17.27
C ALA A 51 -1.43 2.65 16.52
N ALA A 52 -2.75 2.80 16.36
CA ALA A 52 -3.34 4.01 15.78
C ALA A 52 -3.13 5.28 16.63
N LYS A 53 -2.86 5.12 17.94
CA LYS A 53 -2.55 6.24 18.85
C LYS A 53 -1.06 6.60 18.84
N ARG A 54 -0.19 5.68 18.41
CA ARG A 54 1.25 5.91 18.38
C ARG A 54 1.61 7.08 17.48
N LYS A 55 2.76 7.65 17.80
CA LYS A 55 3.41 8.72 17.04
C LYS A 55 4.14 8.19 15.81
N GLU A 56 4.53 6.92 15.86
CA GLU A 56 5.19 6.18 14.79
C GLU A 56 4.26 5.11 14.26
N PHE A 57 4.27 4.93 12.94
CA PHE A 57 3.52 3.87 12.27
C PHE A 57 4.42 3.14 11.27
N GLN A 58 3.94 1.98 10.81
CA GLN A 58 4.71 1.09 9.98
C GLN A 58 4.13 1.02 8.57
N VAL A 59 5.03 1.00 7.60
CA VAL A 59 4.69 0.80 6.19
C VAL A 59 5.52 -0.33 5.62
N VAL A 60 4.95 -1.03 4.63
CA VAL A 60 5.71 -1.94 3.80
C VAL A 60 6.16 -1.18 2.56
N MET A 61 7.45 -1.24 2.28
CA MET A 61 8.08 -0.54 1.18
C MET A 61 8.87 -1.50 0.31
N ILE A 62 8.76 -1.38 -1.01
CA ILE A 62 9.65 -2.04 -1.97
C ILE A 62 10.70 -1.02 -2.39
N LEU A 63 11.97 -1.36 -2.19
CA LEU A 63 13.13 -0.62 -2.68
C LEU A 63 14.08 -1.64 -3.32
N GLU A 64 14.53 -1.39 -4.55
CA GLU A 64 15.50 -2.23 -5.25
C GLU A 64 15.14 -3.73 -5.25
N TYR A 65 13.88 -4.05 -5.57
CA TYR A 65 13.33 -5.41 -5.54
C TYR A 65 13.29 -6.09 -4.16
N LYS A 66 13.61 -5.39 -3.09
CA LYS A 66 13.55 -5.91 -1.72
C LYS A 66 12.38 -5.30 -0.98
N VAL A 67 11.74 -6.11 -0.15
CA VAL A 67 10.61 -5.68 0.67
C VAL A 67 11.10 -5.37 2.08
N TYR A 68 10.80 -4.16 2.55
CA TYR A 68 11.18 -3.66 3.85
C TYR A 68 9.95 -3.34 4.69
N LEU A 69 10.03 -3.63 5.98
CA LEU A 69 9.17 -3.02 6.98
C LEU A 69 9.87 -1.75 7.45
N MET A 70 9.27 -0.58 7.19
CA MET A 70 9.83 0.72 7.55
C MET A 70 9.09 1.30 8.75
N SER A 71 9.82 1.98 9.64
CA SER A 71 9.29 2.90 10.64
C SER A 71 9.11 4.24 9.99
N VAL A 72 7.99 4.90 10.26
CA VAL A 72 7.73 6.26 9.81
C VAL A 72 7.49 7.13 11.02
N ASN A 73 8.31 8.16 11.17
CA ASN A 73 8.15 9.23 12.14
C ASN A 73 8.07 10.55 11.38
N LEU A 74 6.89 11.19 11.42
CA LEU A 74 6.65 12.47 10.72
C LEU A 74 6.76 13.69 11.63
N HIS A 75 7.37 13.55 12.82
CA HIS A 75 7.46 14.67 13.75
C HIS A 75 8.43 15.75 13.30
N ASN A 76 7.98 16.99 13.43
CA ASN A 76 8.79 18.18 13.27
C ASN A 76 9.83 18.24 14.42
N PRO A 77 11.10 18.62 14.20
CA PRO A 77 11.66 19.24 12.99
C PRO A 77 12.14 18.28 11.87
N SER A 78 12.26 16.99 12.13
CA SER A 78 12.97 16.06 11.24
C SER A 78 12.19 14.77 11.04
N PRO A 79 11.44 14.63 9.92
CA PRO A 79 10.81 13.37 9.58
C PRO A 79 11.87 12.32 9.26
N SER A 80 11.65 11.08 9.70
CA SER A 80 12.53 9.94 9.41
C SER A 80 11.75 8.74 8.91
N ILE A 81 12.37 7.99 8.01
CA ILE A 81 11.85 6.74 7.47
C ILE A 81 13.00 5.73 7.50
N GLU A 82 12.91 4.75 8.39
CA GLU A 82 14.02 3.86 8.70
C GLU A 82 13.62 2.39 8.57
N PRO A 83 14.50 1.53 8.00
CA PRO A 83 14.21 0.11 7.93
C PRO A 83 14.22 -0.53 9.31
N ILE A 84 13.07 -1.03 9.74
CA ILE A 84 12.91 -1.82 10.97
C ILE A 84 13.36 -3.26 10.73
N GLY A 85 13.16 -3.74 9.49
CA GLY A 85 13.57 -5.07 9.11
C GLY A 85 13.42 -5.26 7.61
N LYS A 86 14.39 -5.94 7.03
CA LYS A 86 14.26 -6.51 5.70
C LYS A 86 13.37 -7.74 5.83
N LEU A 87 12.29 -7.77 5.07
CA LEU A 87 11.49 -8.97 4.99
C LEU A 87 12.32 -9.94 4.13
N HIS A 88 12.83 -11.00 4.76
CA HIS A 88 13.64 -12.05 4.12
C HIS A 88 12.76 -13.12 3.48
N ASP A 89 12.82 -13.23 2.16
CA ASP A 89 12.49 -14.46 1.43
C ASP A 89 13.79 -15.01 0.83
N ALA A 90 13.84 -16.31 0.54
CA ALA A 90 15.00 -17.15 0.21
C ALA A 90 15.81 -16.73 -1.04
N GLY A 91 16.31 -15.49 -1.09
CA GLY A 91 17.09 -14.93 -2.21
C GLY A 91 16.26 -14.38 -3.37
N VAL A 92 14.96 -14.14 -3.21
CA VAL A 92 14.07 -13.74 -4.32
C VAL A 92 13.86 -12.23 -4.39
N ASP A 93 13.88 -11.69 -5.61
CA ASP A 93 13.59 -10.29 -5.94
C ASP A 93 12.09 -10.10 -6.22
N ILE A 94 11.48 -9.05 -5.67
CA ILE A 94 10.05 -8.74 -5.73
C ILE A 94 9.82 -7.45 -6.52
N ILE A 95 8.99 -7.48 -7.56
CA ILE A 95 8.67 -6.28 -8.38
C ILE A 95 7.40 -5.57 -7.94
N ASN A 96 6.49 -6.27 -7.26
CA ASN A 96 5.21 -5.70 -6.84
C ASN A 96 4.65 -6.41 -5.61
N VAL A 97 3.86 -5.70 -4.81
CA VAL A 97 3.22 -6.21 -3.60
C VAL A 97 1.77 -5.72 -3.53
N PHE A 98 0.85 -6.63 -3.22
CA PHE A 98 -0.53 -6.31 -2.90
C PHE A 98 -0.80 -6.63 -1.43
N HIS A 99 -1.20 -5.61 -0.67
CA HIS A 99 -1.57 -5.80 0.73
C HIS A 99 -3.07 -6.08 0.86
N CYS A 100 -3.43 -7.07 1.69
CA CYS A 100 -4.80 -7.33 2.13
C CYS A 100 -4.80 -7.98 3.51
N GLN A 101 -5.52 -7.42 4.48
CA GLN A 101 -5.65 -7.98 5.84
C GLN A 101 -4.30 -8.33 6.52
N GLY A 102 -3.27 -7.51 6.34
CA GLY A 102 -1.93 -7.74 6.89
C GLY A 102 -1.12 -8.86 6.21
N LEU A 103 -1.66 -9.45 5.15
CA LEU A 103 -0.95 -10.34 4.24
C LEU A 103 -0.46 -9.55 3.02
N LEU A 104 0.67 -9.99 2.48
CA LEU A 104 1.27 -9.47 1.26
C LEU A 104 1.24 -10.56 0.21
N LEU A 105 0.65 -10.29 -0.96
CA LEU A 105 0.89 -11.07 -2.17
C LEU A 105 2.03 -10.39 -2.94
N CYS A 106 3.19 -11.04 -2.98
CA CYS A 106 4.37 -10.54 -3.65
C CYS A 106 4.51 -11.19 -5.03
N VAL A 107 4.82 -10.38 -6.04
CA VAL A 107 5.13 -10.81 -7.41
C VAL A 107 6.64 -10.73 -7.60
N THR A 108 7.26 -11.82 -8.06
CA THR A 108 8.71 -11.87 -8.29
C THR A 108 9.15 -11.01 -9.48
N LYS A 109 10.43 -10.66 -9.52
CA LYS A 109 11.05 -9.81 -10.56
C LYS A 109 10.89 -10.34 -11.98
N ASP A 110 10.98 -11.65 -12.15
CA ASP A 110 10.72 -12.35 -13.42
C ASP A 110 9.23 -12.31 -13.81
N GLY A 111 8.32 -11.92 -12.90
CA GLY A 111 6.88 -11.90 -13.10
C GLY A 111 6.26 -13.29 -13.18
N THR A 112 7.03 -14.34 -12.88
CA THR A 112 6.65 -15.74 -13.12
C THR A 112 6.36 -16.50 -11.84
N ARG A 113 6.34 -15.87 -10.66
CA ARG A 113 6.00 -16.54 -9.40
C ARG A 113 5.30 -15.59 -8.44
N LEU A 114 4.53 -16.18 -7.55
CA LEU A 114 3.80 -15.50 -6.49
C LEU A 114 4.12 -16.13 -5.14
N VAL A 115 4.34 -15.28 -4.14
CA VAL A 115 4.46 -15.71 -2.75
C VAL A 115 3.50 -14.90 -1.89
N VAL A 116 2.72 -15.58 -1.06
CA VAL A 116 1.96 -14.94 0.01
C VAL A 116 2.84 -14.91 1.24
N TRP A 117 2.91 -13.75 1.87
CA TRP A 117 3.69 -13.53 3.06
C TRP A 117 2.86 -12.88 4.15
N ASN A 118 2.97 -13.38 5.36
CA ASN A 118 2.61 -12.64 6.57
C ASN A 118 3.89 -12.10 7.25
N PRO A 119 4.18 -10.80 7.13
CA PRO A 119 5.37 -10.18 7.75
C PRO A 119 5.37 -10.28 9.28
N PHE A 120 4.19 -10.36 9.90
CA PHE A 120 4.05 -10.51 11.35
C PHE A 120 4.44 -11.91 11.80
N THR A 121 3.82 -12.94 11.22
CA THR A 121 4.08 -14.34 11.62
C THR A 121 5.39 -14.87 11.08
N GLY A 122 5.90 -14.30 9.99
CA GLY A 122 7.03 -14.81 9.21
C GLY A 122 6.65 -15.95 8.26
N GLN A 123 5.37 -16.35 8.20
CA GLN A 123 4.92 -17.43 7.32
C GLN A 123 4.93 -16.99 5.86
N THR A 124 5.45 -17.85 4.99
CA THR A 124 5.43 -17.68 3.54
C THR A 124 4.80 -18.90 2.88
N ARG A 125 4.14 -18.70 1.74
CA ARG A 125 3.57 -19.77 0.91
C ARG A 125 3.68 -19.40 -0.56
N TRP A 126 4.36 -20.23 -1.34
CA TRP A 126 4.37 -20.12 -2.79
C TRP A 126 3.02 -20.53 -3.35
N ILE A 127 2.48 -19.72 -4.26
CA ILE A 127 1.30 -20.07 -5.04
C ILE A 127 1.80 -20.74 -6.32
N LYS A 128 1.18 -21.86 -6.71
CA LYS A 128 1.39 -22.46 -8.03
C LYS A 128 0.32 -21.93 -9.00
N PRO A 129 0.66 -21.66 -10.27
CA PRO A 129 -0.33 -21.32 -11.27
C PRO A 129 -1.18 -22.56 -11.57
N ARG A 130 -2.39 -22.37 -12.12
CA ARG A 130 -3.18 -23.50 -12.65
C ARG A 130 -2.50 -24.12 -13.87
N ASP A 131 -2.06 -23.26 -14.79
CA ASP A 131 -1.39 -23.67 -16.02
C ASP A 131 0.09 -23.21 -15.98
N SER A 132 0.36 -22.01 -16.51
CA SER A 132 1.68 -21.39 -16.52
C SER A 132 1.54 -19.92 -16.16
N TYR A 133 2.61 -19.25 -15.76
CA TYR A 133 2.60 -17.79 -15.58
C TYR A 133 2.88 -17.07 -16.89
N HIS A 134 2.34 -15.86 -17.03
CA HIS A 134 2.50 -15.00 -18.18
C HIS A 134 2.98 -13.61 -17.75
N ARG A 135 3.91 -13.01 -18.50
CA ARG A 135 4.47 -11.68 -18.17
C ARG A 135 3.44 -10.55 -18.11
N CYS A 136 2.30 -10.73 -18.79
CA CYS A 136 1.18 -9.78 -18.77
C CYS A 136 0.12 -10.14 -17.73
N ASP A 137 0.38 -11.12 -16.86
CA ASP A 137 -0.49 -11.39 -15.73
C ASP A 137 -0.59 -10.16 -14.83
N ARG A 138 -1.80 -9.96 -14.34
CA ARG A 138 -2.15 -9.02 -13.30
C ARG A 138 -2.78 -9.80 -12.17
N TYR A 139 -2.54 -9.31 -10.97
CA TYR A 139 -2.96 -9.98 -9.75
C TYR A 139 -3.79 -9.04 -8.89
N ALA A 140 -4.70 -9.63 -8.13
CA ALA A 140 -5.43 -8.95 -7.08
C ALA A 140 -5.56 -9.86 -5.88
N LEU A 141 -5.70 -9.23 -4.71
CA LEU A 141 -5.84 -9.93 -3.45
C LEU A 141 -7.11 -9.46 -2.76
N GLY A 142 -7.96 -10.39 -2.34
CA GLY A 142 -9.22 -10.05 -1.70
C GLY A 142 -9.79 -11.20 -0.89
N TYR A 143 -10.97 -10.99 -0.34
CA TYR A 143 -11.67 -12.01 0.42
C TYR A 143 -13.18 -11.76 0.33
N GLU A 144 -13.97 -12.81 0.49
CA GLU A 144 -15.41 -12.70 0.59
C GLU A 144 -15.78 -12.12 1.95
N ASN A 145 -16.57 -11.04 1.98
CA ASN A 145 -16.88 -10.30 3.21
C ASN A 145 -17.96 -10.98 4.07
N ARG A 146 -17.97 -12.32 4.06
CA ARG A 146 -18.76 -13.17 4.95
C ARG A 146 -17.77 -13.79 5.94
N ASN A 147 -18.22 -14.02 7.18
CA ASN A 147 -17.32 -14.48 8.25
C ASN A 147 -16.52 -15.73 7.83
N ASN A 148 -15.20 -15.70 8.05
CA ASN A 148 -14.29 -16.85 7.97
C ASN A 148 -13.92 -17.42 6.57
N TYR A 149 -14.12 -16.67 5.47
CA TYR A 149 -13.75 -17.16 4.13
C TYR A 149 -12.26 -17.00 3.79
N PRO A 150 -11.69 -17.91 2.96
CA PRO A 150 -10.29 -17.87 2.57
C PRO A 150 -9.98 -16.64 1.71
N LEU A 151 -8.74 -16.16 1.85
CA LEU A 151 -8.16 -15.17 0.95
C LEU A 151 -8.17 -15.71 -0.48
N LYS A 152 -8.61 -14.89 -1.44
CA LYS A 152 -8.67 -15.22 -2.86
C LYS A 152 -7.63 -14.39 -3.61
N VAL A 153 -6.98 -15.03 -4.57
CA VAL A 153 -6.09 -14.37 -5.53
C VAL A 153 -6.78 -14.36 -6.88
N LEU A 154 -7.06 -13.18 -7.40
CA LEU A 154 -7.48 -13.02 -8.78
C LEU A 154 -6.22 -12.97 -9.65
N ARG A 155 -6.22 -13.72 -10.74
CA ARG A 155 -5.22 -13.67 -11.79
C ARG A 155 -5.92 -13.48 -13.12
N PHE A 156 -5.49 -12.51 -13.91
CA PHE A 156 -6.04 -12.25 -15.23
C PHE A 156 -4.98 -11.60 -16.14
N VAL A 157 -5.20 -11.60 -17.45
CA VAL A 157 -4.29 -10.99 -18.43
C VAL A 157 -4.84 -9.61 -18.82
N ASP A 158 -3.95 -8.62 -18.97
CA ASP A 158 -4.23 -7.19 -19.26
C ASP A 158 -5.09 -6.88 -20.52
N ASP A 159 -5.52 -7.91 -21.26
CA ASP A 159 -6.35 -7.82 -22.47
C ASP A 159 -7.79 -8.33 -22.25
N TYR A 160 -8.24 -8.41 -20.98
CA TYR A 160 -9.53 -9.02 -20.64
C TYR A 160 -10.75 -8.26 -21.17
N ASP A 161 -10.68 -6.94 -21.38
CA ASP A 161 -11.79 -6.14 -21.91
C ASP A 161 -11.38 -5.32 -23.15
N ARG A 162 -11.88 -5.73 -24.32
CA ARG A 162 -11.62 -5.08 -25.62
C ARG A 162 -12.10 -3.64 -25.68
N ASN A 163 -12.98 -3.21 -24.76
CA ASN A 163 -13.52 -1.85 -24.65
C ASN A 163 -12.69 -0.93 -23.74
N LEU A 164 -11.62 -1.41 -23.12
CA LEU A 164 -10.69 -0.61 -22.32
C LEU A 164 -9.37 -0.46 -23.08
N LYS A 165 -8.85 0.77 -23.20
CA LYS A 165 -7.64 1.04 -23.98
C LYS A 165 -6.38 0.69 -23.21
N ARG A 166 -6.38 0.97 -21.90
CA ARG A 166 -5.29 0.69 -20.98
C ARG A 166 -5.85 0.52 -19.59
N GLN A 167 -5.45 -0.57 -18.95
CA GLN A 167 -5.72 -0.80 -17.55
C GLN A 167 -4.46 -0.40 -16.78
N TYR A 168 -4.58 0.53 -15.84
CA TYR A 168 -3.50 0.84 -14.91
C TYR A 168 -3.54 -0.20 -13.78
N PHE A 169 -3.45 -1.48 -14.14
CA PHE A 169 -3.48 -2.57 -13.17
C PHE A 169 -2.19 -2.69 -12.36
N TYR A 170 -1.19 -1.85 -12.67
CA TYR A 170 -0.07 -1.59 -11.79
C TYR A 170 -0.59 -0.90 -10.53
N ARG A 171 -0.37 -1.52 -9.36
CA ARG A 171 -0.65 -0.97 -8.01
C ARG A 171 -2.14 -0.92 -7.60
N GLY A 172 -2.83 -2.04 -7.75
CA GLY A 172 -4.15 -2.22 -7.15
C GLY A 172 -4.14 -2.12 -5.64
N LEU A 173 -5.23 -1.59 -5.08
CA LEU A 173 -5.43 -1.51 -3.64
C LEU A 173 -6.56 -2.43 -3.21
N SER A 174 -6.26 -3.33 -2.26
CA SER A 174 -7.28 -4.14 -1.61
C SER A 174 -7.88 -3.38 -0.42
N LEU A 175 -9.20 -3.24 -0.41
CA LEU A 175 -9.94 -2.52 0.63
C LEU A 175 -11.30 -3.19 0.85
N LYS A 176 -11.63 -3.50 2.11
CA LYS A 176 -12.91 -4.16 2.49
C LYS A 176 -13.21 -5.43 1.67
N GLY A 177 -12.19 -6.24 1.41
CA GLY A 177 -12.32 -7.52 0.70
C GLY A 177 -12.28 -7.42 -0.83
N ASN A 178 -12.38 -6.22 -1.38
CA ASN A 178 -12.37 -5.98 -2.82
C ASN A 178 -11.09 -5.29 -3.27
N THR A 179 -10.75 -5.37 -4.56
CA THR A 179 -9.58 -4.66 -5.09
C THR A 179 -9.99 -3.59 -6.08
N TYR A 180 -9.33 -2.44 -6.00
CA TYR A 180 -9.61 -1.24 -6.79
C TYR A 180 -8.38 -0.83 -7.60
N TRP A 181 -8.61 -0.37 -8.83
CA TRP A 181 -7.57 0.16 -9.74
C TRP A 181 -8.10 1.32 -10.56
N PHE A 182 -7.20 2.11 -11.13
CA PHE A 182 -7.53 3.03 -12.20
C PHE A 182 -7.68 2.29 -13.54
N ALA A 183 -8.66 2.70 -14.33
CA ALA A 183 -8.87 2.22 -15.68
C ALA A 183 -9.29 3.38 -16.60
N GLU A 184 -9.00 3.25 -17.89
CA GLU A 184 -9.35 4.25 -18.91
C GLU A 184 -10.19 3.62 -20.02
N ASN A 185 -11.23 4.34 -20.44
CA ASN A 185 -12.08 3.92 -21.56
C ASN A 185 -11.29 3.84 -22.88
N LYS A 186 -11.65 2.87 -23.71
CA LYS A 186 -11.25 2.92 -25.11
C LYS A 186 -12.03 3.98 -25.84
N VAL A 187 -11.29 4.87 -26.47
CA VAL A 187 -11.81 5.98 -27.26
C VAL A 187 -11.11 5.96 -28.61
N ALA A 188 -11.79 6.52 -29.63
CA ALA A 188 -11.22 6.66 -30.96
C ALA A 188 -9.87 7.42 -30.94
N PRO A 189 -8.97 7.17 -31.89
CA PRO A 189 -7.72 7.94 -32.02
C PRO A 189 -7.99 9.45 -31.96
N GLY A 190 -7.16 10.19 -31.21
CA GLY A 190 -7.33 11.64 -31.00
C GLY A 190 -8.31 12.04 -29.89
N LYS A 191 -9.10 11.12 -29.32
CA LYS A 191 -9.94 11.39 -28.14
C LYS A 191 -9.19 11.03 -26.85
N ILE A 192 -9.50 11.77 -25.78
CA ILE A 192 -8.96 11.53 -24.43
C ILE A 192 -9.96 10.67 -23.65
N GLY A 193 -9.52 9.50 -23.19
CA GLY A 193 -10.35 8.64 -22.35
C GLY A 193 -10.47 9.24 -20.95
N ARG A 194 -11.66 9.12 -20.36
CA ARG A 194 -11.84 9.46 -18.94
C ARG A 194 -11.31 8.32 -18.09
N VAL A 195 -10.49 8.65 -17.10
CA VAL A 195 -10.05 7.71 -16.06
C VAL A 195 -11.17 7.54 -15.03
N PHE A 196 -11.36 6.32 -14.57
CA PHE A 196 -12.31 5.96 -13.51
C PHE A 196 -11.70 4.87 -12.61
N LEU A 197 -12.37 4.58 -11.50
CA LEU A 197 -12.02 3.46 -10.64
C LEU A 197 -12.79 2.20 -11.03
N LEU A 198 -12.09 1.11 -11.20
CA LEU A 198 -12.65 -0.22 -11.41
C LEU A 198 -12.49 -1.03 -10.13
N CYS A 199 -13.56 -1.72 -9.72
CA CYS A 199 -13.56 -2.61 -8.57
C CYS A 199 -13.79 -4.05 -9.02
N PHE A 200 -12.97 -4.98 -8.55
CA PHE A 200 -13.29 -6.40 -8.59
C PHE A 200 -13.88 -6.82 -7.26
N ASN A 201 -15.13 -7.28 -7.31
CA ASN A 201 -15.87 -7.73 -6.13
C ASN A 201 -15.60 -9.23 -5.92
N PHE A 202 -14.89 -9.58 -4.85
CA PHE A 202 -14.56 -10.98 -4.55
C PHE A 202 -15.72 -11.79 -3.99
N THR A 203 -16.81 -11.12 -3.59
CA THR A 203 -18.03 -11.77 -3.14
C THR A 203 -18.89 -12.22 -4.33
N THR A 204 -18.99 -11.40 -5.38
CA THR A 204 -19.72 -11.75 -6.61
C THR A 204 -18.82 -12.29 -7.73
N GLU A 205 -17.51 -12.31 -7.50
CA GLU A 205 -16.47 -12.70 -8.46
C GLU A 205 -16.59 -11.97 -9.81
N SER A 206 -16.95 -10.70 -9.77
CA SER A 206 -17.23 -9.90 -10.95
C SER A 206 -16.70 -8.48 -10.83
N PHE A 207 -16.44 -7.85 -11.97
CA PHE A 207 -16.17 -6.42 -12.01
C PHE A 207 -17.46 -5.62 -11.75
N GLY A 208 -17.35 -4.59 -10.92
CA GLY A 208 -18.41 -3.64 -10.65
C GLY A 208 -18.55 -2.57 -11.75
N PRO A 209 -19.50 -1.63 -11.59
CA PRO A 209 -19.63 -0.48 -12.47
C PRO A 209 -18.41 0.45 -12.37
N ARG A 210 -18.32 1.40 -13.31
CA ARG A 210 -17.30 2.45 -13.28
C ARG A 210 -17.54 3.39 -12.11
N LEU A 211 -16.59 3.46 -11.20
CA LEU A 211 -16.67 4.32 -10.02
C LEU A 211 -16.09 5.70 -10.34
N LEU A 212 -16.85 6.75 -10.04
CA LEU A 212 -16.49 8.13 -10.37
C LEU A 212 -15.38 8.66 -9.45
N LEU A 213 -14.42 9.36 -10.08
CA LEU A 213 -13.36 10.08 -9.38
C LEU A 213 -13.80 11.51 -9.06
N PRO A 214 -13.23 12.15 -8.02
CA PRO A 214 -13.55 13.53 -7.66
C PRO A 214 -12.86 14.57 -8.56
N PHE A 215 -12.20 14.11 -9.63
CA PHE A 215 -11.45 14.92 -10.58
C PHE A 215 -11.50 14.29 -11.97
N HIS A 216 -11.07 15.05 -12.98
CA HIS A 216 -10.96 14.60 -14.36
C HIS A 216 -9.49 14.29 -14.70
N GLY A 217 -9.06 13.04 -14.46
CA GLY A 217 -7.72 12.58 -14.83
C GLY A 217 -7.62 12.22 -16.31
N ARG A 218 -6.43 12.44 -16.89
CA ARG A 218 -6.07 12.17 -18.28
C ARG A 218 -4.81 11.32 -18.36
N TYR A 219 -4.54 10.81 -19.57
CA TYR A 219 -3.28 10.15 -19.85
C TYR A 219 -2.08 11.08 -19.58
N GLY A 220 -1.11 10.60 -18.82
CA GLY A 220 0.08 11.36 -18.43
C GLY A 220 -0.02 12.00 -17.04
N ASP A 221 -1.23 12.14 -16.47
CA ASP A 221 -1.39 12.56 -15.08
C ASP A 221 -0.89 11.48 -14.12
N THR A 222 -0.45 11.90 -12.93
CA THR A 222 0.02 10.96 -11.91
C THR A 222 -1.13 10.61 -10.99
N LEU A 223 -1.48 9.33 -11.01
CA LEU A 223 -2.61 8.75 -10.31
C LEU A 223 -2.13 7.58 -9.47
N THR A 224 -2.39 7.61 -8.16
CA THR A 224 -2.07 6.48 -7.29
C THR A 224 -3.14 6.31 -6.21
N LEU A 225 -3.28 5.07 -5.73
CA LEU A 225 -4.21 4.68 -4.68
C LEU A 225 -3.48 4.41 -3.37
N SER A 226 -4.14 4.69 -2.26
CA SER A 226 -3.71 4.28 -0.93
C SER A 226 -4.92 4.02 -0.04
N SER A 227 -4.70 3.37 1.09
CA SER A 227 -5.76 3.13 2.09
C SER A 227 -5.55 4.01 3.31
N VAL A 228 -6.65 4.50 3.88
CA VAL A 228 -6.65 5.24 5.14
C VAL A 228 -7.47 4.46 6.17
N ARG A 229 -6.87 4.20 7.34
CA ARG A 229 -7.45 3.43 8.46
C ARG A 229 -8.09 2.08 8.08
N LYS A 230 -7.66 1.42 6.99
CA LYS A 230 -8.24 0.18 6.41
C LYS A 230 -9.68 0.29 5.88
N GLU A 231 -10.29 1.46 5.91
CA GLU A 231 -11.71 1.59 5.61
C GLU A 231 -12.02 2.57 4.49
N GLN A 232 -11.10 3.50 4.24
CA GLN A 232 -11.27 4.56 3.27
C GLN A 232 -10.23 4.43 2.16
N LEU A 233 -10.67 4.80 0.96
CA LEU A 233 -9.83 4.92 -0.21
C LEU A 233 -9.25 6.34 -0.26
N ALA A 234 -7.94 6.46 -0.47
CA ALA A 234 -7.31 7.72 -0.80
C ALA A 234 -6.82 7.68 -2.25
N VAL A 235 -7.03 8.80 -2.96
CA VAL A 235 -6.52 9.01 -4.31
C VAL A 235 -5.62 10.23 -4.31
N LEU A 236 -4.45 10.09 -4.92
CA LEU A 236 -3.58 11.20 -5.27
C LEU A 236 -3.72 11.43 -6.76
N PHE A 237 -3.96 12.68 -7.14
CA PHE A 237 -3.90 13.15 -8.50
C PHE A 237 -2.95 14.33 -8.58
N GLN A 238 -2.00 14.25 -9.51
CA GLN A 238 -1.16 15.37 -9.88
C GLN A 238 -1.26 15.61 -11.38
N GLU A 239 -1.75 16.80 -11.70
CA GLU A 239 -1.83 17.27 -13.08
C GLU A 239 -0.43 17.38 -13.68
N CYS A 240 -0.26 16.94 -14.92
CA CYS A 240 0.98 17.14 -15.66
C CYS A 240 1.25 18.65 -15.91
N ALA A 241 2.37 18.97 -16.57
CA ALA A 241 2.69 20.34 -16.93
C ALA A 241 1.50 21.05 -17.63
N PRO A 242 1.25 22.34 -17.35
CA PRO A 242 2.12 23.28 -16.64
C PRO A 242 1.81 23.48 -15.14
N ALA A 243 0.72 22.90 -14.62
CA ALA A 243 0.21 23.23 -13.29
C ALA A 243 0.95 22.50 -12.16
N TYR A 244 1.36 21.24 -12.37
CA TYR A 244 2.00 20.36 -11.37
C TYR A 244 1.27 20.29 -10.02
N THR A 245 0.00 20.70 -9.94
CA THR A 245 -0.75 20.77 -8.70
C THR A 245 -1.09 19.36 -8.24
N LEU A 246 -0.66 19.03 -7.02
CA LEU A 246 -0.95 17.77 -6.37
C LEU A 246 -2.16 17.93 -5.48
N LYS A 247 -3.14 17.03 -5.62
CA LYS A 247 -4.32 16.97 -4.77
C LYS A 247 -4.55 15.56 -4.27
N VAL A 248 -4.98 15.46 -3.02
CA VAL A 248 -5.35 14.20 -2.38
C VAL A 248 -6.79 14.28 -1.90
N TRP A 249 -7.56 13.24 -2.18
CA TRP A 249 -8.91 13.04 -1.66
C TRP A 249 -9.00 11.75 -0.87
N ILE A 250 -9.83 11.77 0.16
CA ILE A 250 -10.17 10.59 0.96
C ILE A 250 -11.67 10.33 0.80
N SER A 251 -12.04 9.08 0.56
CA SER A 251 -13.44 8.69 0.41
C SER A 251 -14.20 8.84 1.72
N SER A 252 -15.42 9.38 1.67
CA SER A 252 -16.39 9.28 2.78
C SER A 252 -17.01 7.89 2.85
N LYS A 253 -17.29 7.29 1.69
CA LYS A 253 -17.84 5.94 1.56
C LYS A 253 -17.22 5.27 0.35
N VAL A 254 -16.96 3.97 0.49
CA VAL A 254 -16.45 3.13 -0.59
C VAL A 254 -17.10 1.76 -0.52
N GLY A 255 -17.56 1.30 -1.67
CA GLY A 255 -18.10 -0.03 -1.88
C GLY A 255 -17.88 -0.47 -3.34
N PRO A 256 -18.27 -1.72 -3.68
CA PRO A 256 -18.01 -2.27 -5.01
C PRO A 256 -18.74 -1.53 -6.14
N ASN A 257 -19.89 -0.91 -5.84
CA ASN A 257 -20.76 -0.29 -6.85
C ASN A 257 -20.81 1.23 -6.79
N ALA A 258 -20.25 1.85 -5.73
CA ALA A 258 -20.27 3.30 -5.56
C ALA A 258 -19.13 3.76 -4.65
N VAL A 259 -18.63 4.96 -4.91
CA VAL A 259 -17.68 5.69 -4.07
C VAL A 259 -18.15 7.13 -3.92
N SER A 260 -18.00 7.69 -2.73
CA SER A 260 -18.21 9.11 -2.46
C SER A 260 -16.98 9.70 -1.78
N TRP A 261 -16.71 10.96 -2.06
CA TRP A 261 -15.49 11.65 -1.67
C TRP A 261 -15.78 12.74 -0.64
N ASN A 262 -14.86 12.94 0.30
CA ASN A 262 -14.84 14.14 1.11
C ASN A 262 -14.29 15.32 0.29
N ASN A 263 -14.28 16.50 0.91
CA ASN A 263 -13.50 17.63 0.43
C ASN A 263 -12.02 17.26 0.28
N VAL A 264 -11.31 18.03 -0.55
CA VAL A 264 -9.87 17.86 -0.78
C VAL A 264 -9.15 17.82 0.57
N PHE A 265 -8.38 16.75 0.81
CA PHE A 265 -7.62 16.56 2.03
C PHE A 265 -6.35 17.41 2.03
N LEU A 266 -5.65 17.44 0.89
CA LEU A 266 -4.45 18.24 0.72
C LEU A 266 -4.36 18.72 -0.73
N SER A 267 -3.97 19.99 -0.93
CA SER A 267 -3.70 20.59 -2.24
C SER A 267 -2.38 21.36 -2.16
N VAL A 268 -1.43 21.02 -3.01
CA VAL A 268 -0.07 21.59 -3.01
C VAL A 268 0.33 21.97 -4.43
N ASP A 269 0.81 23.20 -4.61
CA ASP A 269 1.53 23.56 -5.83
C ASP A 269 2.96 23.01 -5.73
N MET A 270 3.28 22.01 -6.57
CA MET A 270 4.59 21.37 -6.55
C MET A 270 5.64 22.13 -7.35
N LYS A 271 5.23 23.13 -8.15
CA LYS A 271 6.12 23.93 -8.99
C LYS A 271 7.21 24.65 -8.19
N PRO A 272 6.92 25.37 -7.09
CA PRO A 272 7.97 26.00 -6.27
C PRO A 272 8.75 25.01 -5.38
N LEU A 273 8.27 23.78 -5.19
CA LEU A 273 8.88 22.81 -4.26
C LEU A 273 9.95 21.95 -4.95
N ILE A 274 9.52 21.18 -5.95
CA ILE A 274 10.40 20.26 -6.68
C ILE A 274 10.37 20.52 -8.19
N GLY A 275 9.38 21.25 -8.70
CA GLY A 275 9.33 21.66 -10.10
C GLY A 275 9.03 20.54 -11.11
N PHE A 276 8.65 19.35 -10.64
CA PHE A 276 8.36 18.21 -11.52
C PHE A 276 7.13 17.41 -11.09
N GLN A 277 6.59 16.67 -12.05
CA GLN A 277 5.54 15.68 -11.82
C GLN A 277 6.14 14.39 -11.29
N PHE A 278 5.56 13.85 -10.22
CA PHE A 278 5.82 12.47 -9.81
C PHE A 278 5.55 11.52 -10.97
N HIS A 279 6.19 10.37 -11.02
CA HIS A 279 6.12 9.47 -12.15
C HIS A 279 4.77 8.75 -12.20
N CYS A 280 4.05 8.91 -13.32
CA CYS A 280 2.65 8.48 -13.46
C CYS A 280 2.39 6.97 -13.33
N PHE A 281 3.44 6.15 -13.43
CA PHE A 281 3.38 4.70 -13.21
C PHE A 281 4.10 4.22 -11.93
N ALA A 282 4.69 5.14 -11.16
CA ALA A 282 5.71 4.81 -10.16
C ALA A 282 5.61 5.57 -8.83
N GLY A 283 4.91 6.70 -8.80
CA GLY A 283 4.57 7.36 -7.54
C GLY A 283 3.66 6.46 -6.70
N SER A 284 4.01 6.26 -5.43
CA SER A 284 3.13 5.65 -4.42
C SER A 284 3.03 6.55 -3.21
N PHE A 285 2.01 6.39 -2.38
CA PHE A 285 1.85 7.27 -1.23
C PHE A 285 1.10 6.61 -0.09
N PHE A 286 1.20 7.22 1.08
CA PHE A 286 0.29 6.99 2.20
C PHE A 286 -0.08 8.32 2.86
N VAL A 287 -1.15 8.29 3.64
CA VAL A 287 -1.69 9.45 4.34
C VAL A 287 -1.56 9.24 5.84
N ASP A 288 -1.10 10.27 6.53
CA ASP A 288 -1.17 10.39 7.98
C ASP A 288 -2.20 11.47 8.32
N GLU A 289 -3.41 11.05 8.68
CA GLU A 289 -4.47 11.99 9.05
C GLU A 289 -4.21 12.71 10.36
N LYS A 290 -3.45 12.13 11.28
CA LYS A 290 -3.20 12.72 12.60
C LYS A 290 -2.33 13.97 12.47
N ASN A 291 -1.33 13.90 11.62
CA ASN A 291 -0.44 15.02 11.30
C ASN A 291 -0.89 15.79 10.06
N LYS A 292 -2.03 15.42 9.46
CA LYS A 292 -2.52 15.93 8.18
C LYS A 292 -1.44 16.00 7.10
N ALA A 293 -0.68 14.92 6.98
CA ALA A 293 0.46 14.81 6.09
C ALA A 293 0.24 13.73 5.03
N VAL A 294 0.86 13.95 3.87
CA VAL A 294 0.92 13.00 2.76
C VAL A 294 2.38 12.72 2.49
N VAL A 295 2.76 11.44 2.40
CA VAL A 295 4.11 11.05 2.03
C VAL A 295 4.06 10.37 0.67
N VAL A 296 4.71 10.98 -0.31
CA VAL A 296 4.84 10.44 -1.67
C VAL A 296 6.21 9.82 -1.82
N ILE A 297 6.28 8.56 -2.24
CA ILE A 297 7.52 7.85 -2.55
C ILE A 297 7.67 7.80 -4.06
N ASP A 298 8.78 8.33 -4.54
CA ASP A 298 9.15 8.33 -5.96
C ASP A 298 10.67 8.45 -6.09
N THR A 299 11.17 8.47 -7.32
CA THR A 299 12.59 8.69 -7.61
C THR A 299 12.91 10.14 -7.92
N THR A 300 14.14 10.58 -7.68
CA THR A 300 14.64 11.87 -8.18
C THR A 300 14.51 11.98 -9.70
N ARG A 301 14.32 13.21 -10.19
CA ARG A 301 14.26 13.55 -11.62
C ARG A 301 15.48 14.40 -12.00
N GLY A 302 16.03 14.19 -13.19
CA GLY A 302 16.91 15.19 -13.83
C GLY A 302 18.42 14.99 -13.73
N HIS A 303 18.95 13.91 -13.12
CA HIS A 303 20.38 13.60 -13.18
C HIS A 303 20.62 12.16 -13.68
N PRO A 304 21.29 11.96 -14.82
CA PRO A 304 21.42 10.63 -15.45
C PRO A 304 22.28 9.63 -14.68
N PHE A 305 23.02 10.07 -13.66
CA PHE A 305 24.02 9.24 -12.97
C PHE A 305 23.70 8.92 -11.49
N THR A 306 22.65 9.51 -10.91
CA THR A 306 22.32 9.35 -9.47
C THR A 306 20.81 9.43 -9.22
N ILE A 307 20.04 8.55 -9.86
CA ILE A 307 18.63 8.37 -9.48
C ILE A 307 18.61 7.80 -8.06
N ARG A 308 17.84 8.42 -7.16
CA ARG A 308 17.69 7.99 -5.75
C ARG A 308 16.23 7.79 -5.41
N ASN A 309 15.95 6.86 -4.52
CA ASN A 309 14.61 6.72 -3.94
C ASN A 309 14.39 7.82 -2.91
N MET A 310 13.27 8.53 -3.00
CA MET A 310 12.96 9.66 -2.15
C MET A 310 11.56 9.53 -1.56
N ALA A 311 11.41 9.97 -0.31
CA ALA A 311 10.11 10.26 0.28
C ALA A 311 9.91 11.76 0.39
N TYR A 312 8.81 12.26 -0.16
CA TYR A 312 8.39 13.66 -0.10
C TYR A 312 7.26 13.78 0.90
N VAL A 313 7.52 14.41 2.04
CA VAL A 313 6.55 14.69 3.10
C VAL A 313 5.91 16.04 2.82
N LEU A 314 4.61 16.02 2.57
CA LEU A 314 3.77 17.18 2.25
C LEU A 314 2.77 17.39 3.38
N GLY A 315 2.57 18.61 3.84
CA GLY A 315 1.58 18.96 4.86
C GLY A 315 0.85 20.26 4.55
N GLU A 316 -0.09 20.63 5.43
CA GLU A 316 -0.78 21.93 5.36
C GLU A 316 0.22 23.11 5.47
N ASN A 317 -0.22 24.30 5.03
CA ASN A 317 0.55 25.55 5.10
C ASN A 317 1.92 25.50 4.38
N GLY A 318 2.03 24.67 3.33
CA GLY A 318 3.25 24.57 2.53
C GLY A 318 4.38 23.78 3.20
N TYR A 319 4.09 23.01 4.26
CA TYR A 319 5.10 22.13 4.86
C TYR A 319 5.62 21.13 3.83
N PHE A 320 6.93 21.13 3.63
CA PHE A 320 7.63 20.28 2.69
C PHE A 320 8.97 19.82 3.27
N LYS A 321 9.20 18.51 3.25
CA LYS A 321 10.50 17.88 3.55
C LYS A 321 10.71 16.70 2.62
N SER A 322 11.97 16.38 2.33
CA SER A 322 12.36 15.17 1.61
C SER A 322 13.27 14.31 2.47
N VAL A 323 13.07 13.00 2.43
CA VAL A 323 13.91 11.99 3.06
C VAL A 323 14.52 11.11 1.98
N ASP A 324 15.83 10.94 2.03
CA ASP A 324 16.58 10.07 1.15
C ASP A 324 16.43 8.61 1.61
N LEU A 325 15.99 7.73 0.71
CA LEU A 325 15.77 6.32 1.00
C LEU A 325 16.88 5.42 0.44
N GLY A 326 17.96 6.01 -0.06
CA GLY A 326 19.08 5.32 -0.67
C GLY A 326 19.02 5.25 -2.19
N ASP A 327 19.95 4.48 -2.74
CA ASP A 327 20.18 4.41 -4.17
C ASP A 327 19.00 3.77 -4.91
N PHE A 328 18.81 4.17 -6.17
CA PHE A 328 17.92 3.48 -7.08
C PHE A 328 18.77 2.60 -8.00
N ALA A 329 18.64 1.28 -7.84
CA ALA A 329 19.21 0.35 -8.82
C ALA A 329 18.62 0.66 -10.22
N PRO A 330 19.42 0.82 -11.28
CA PRO A 330 18.99 1.31 -12.60
C PRO A 330 18.07 0.35 -13.40
N MET A 331 17.31 -0.51 -12.73
CA MET A 331 16.37 -1.46 -13.34
C MET A 331 14.97 -1.29 -12.78
N LYS A 332 14.01 -0.83 -13.59
CA LYS A 332 12.53 -1.07 -13.65
C LYS A 332 11.69 -1.37 -12.38
N CYS A 333 12.21 -1.32 -11.16
CA CYS A 333 11.48 -1.51 -9.91
C CYS A 333 11.27 -0.15 -9.27
N TRP A 334 10.13 0.44 -9.61
CA TRP A 334 9.71 1.68 -9.00
C TRP A 334 9.39 1.49 -7.52
N PRO A 335 9.77 2.43 -6.64
CA PRO A 335 9.49 2.30 -5.24
C PRO A 335 7.99 2.25 -4.99
N LEU A 336 7.57 1.35 -4.13
CA LEU A 336 6.17 1.13 -3.78
C LEU A 336 6.03 1.18 -2.27
N VAL A 337 5.06 1.94 -1.77
CA VAL A 337 4.67 1.93 -0.36
C VAL A 337 3.22 1.53 -0.19
N CYS A 338 2.95 0.77 0.87
CA CYS A 338 1.61 0.49 1.34
C CYS A 338 1.55 0.55 2.87
N SER A 339 0.45 1.07 3.41
CA SER A 339 0.21 1.05 4.85
C SER A 339 0.15 -0.40 5.34
N TYR A 340 0.89 -0.70 6.41
CA TYR A 340 0.94 -2.05 6.96
C TYR A 340 0.36 -2.08 8.36
N LEU A 341 -0.50 -3.08 8.59
CA LEU A 341 -0.99 -3.38 9.93
C LEU A 341 -0.86 -4.89 10.17
N PRO A 342 -0.21 -5.29 11.28
CA PRO A 342 -0.12 -6.66 11.73
C PRO A 342 -1.41 -7.48 11.64
N SER A 343 -1.26 -8.74 11.27
CA SER A 343 -2.36 -9.70 11.19
C SER A 343 -1.93 -11.10 11.64
N LEU A 344 -2.87 -11.78 12.30
CA LEU A 344 -2.72 -13.17 12.75
C LEU A 344 -3.31 -14.19 11.77
N VAL A 345 -3.76 -13.72 10.61
CA VAL A 345 -4.29 -14.60 9.58
C VAL A 345 -3.21 -15.63 9.20
N LYS A 346 -3.60 -16.90 9.27
CA LYS A 346 -2.83 -18.05 8.83
C LYS A 346 -3.39 -18.52 7.48
N PHE A 347 -2.52 -19.06 6.63
CA PHE A 347 -2.84 -19.52 5.28
C PHE A 347 -1.95 -20.69 4.87
#